data_AF-A0AA95MWE6-F1
#
_entry.id   AF-A0AA95MWE6-F1
#
_cell.length_a   1.000
_cell.length_b   1.000
_cell.length_c   1.000
_cell.angle_alpha   90.00
_cell.angle_beta   90.00
_cell.angle_gamma   90.00
#
_symmetry.space_group_name_H-M   'P 1'
#
loop_
_entity.id
_entity.type
_entity.pdbx_description
1 polymer ?
#
loop_
_entity_poly.entity_id
_entity_poly.type
_entity_poly.pdbx_seq_one_letter_code
_entity_poly.pdbx_strand_id
1 'polypeptide(L)'
;MYCSIAGFIEDWNQEAALTQSLMDVLQNGTLRQQVSSDDRTLGRIAWHIVTSTPGMLIEFGIKVPLVENAKTVPESAKEIAGAFRRVSTELST
;
A
#
# COMPACT_ATOMS: atom_id res chain seq x y z
N MET A 1 15.84 5.56 13.67
CA MET A 1 15.40 6.96 13.94
C MET A 1 15.97 7.79 12.80
N TYR A 2 15.15 8.61 12.14
CA TYR A 2 15.62 9.43 11.02
C TYR A 2 16.28 10.71 11.52
N CYS A 3 17.42 11.06 10.94
CA CYS A 3 18.15 12.28 11.28
C CYS A 3 17.81 13.46 10.34
N SER A 4 17.09 13.19 9.25
CA SER A 4 16.63 14.20 8.29
C SER A 4 15.36 13.72 7.58
N ILE A 5 14.57 14.66 7.04
CA ILE A 5 13.42 14.37 6.18
C ILE A 5 13.90 13.70 4.89
N ALA A 6 15.03 14.15 4.32
CA ALA A 6 15.59 13.58 3.11
C ALA A 6 15.92 12.09 3.26
N GLY A 7 16.50 11.68 4.40
CA GLY A 7 16.78 10.27 4.66
C GLY A 7 15.51 9.42 4.78
N PHE A 8 14.44 9.97 5.36
CA PHE A 8 13.14 9.32 5.37
C PHE A 8 12.55 9.17 3.96
N ILE A 9 12.62 10.21 3.13
CA ILE A 9 12.08 10.19 1.76
C ILE A 9 12.83 9.17 0.90
N GLU A 10 14.15 9.05 1.06
CA GLU A 10 14.96 8.06 0.33
C GLU A 10 14.53 6.62 0.68
N ASP A 11 14.45 6.29 1.97
CA ASP A 11 13.97 4.97 2.43
C ASP A 11 12.51 4.74 1.99
N TRP A 12 11.64 5.74 2.11
CA TRP A 12 10.25 5.65 1.65
C TRP A 12 10.16 5.30 0.17
N ASN A 13 10.91 5.99 -0.69
CA ASN A 13 10.88 5.76 -2.13
C ASN A 13 11.35 4.34 -2.47
N GLN A 14 12.37 3.83 -1.77
CA GLN A 14 12.84 2.46 -1.95
C GLN A 14 11.79 1.43 -1.53
N GLU A 15 11.23 1.57 -0.32
CA GLU A 15 10.24 0.63 0.21
C GLU A 15 8.92 0.67 -0.58
N ALA A 16 8.50 1.86 -1.04
CA ALA A 16 7.35 2.03 -1.92
C ALA A 16 7.57 1.33 -3.27
N ALA A 17 8.76 1.47 -3.88
CA ALA A 17 9.07 0.82 -5.15
C ALA A 17 9.10 -0.73 -5.03
N LEU A 18 9.68 -1.25 -3.95
CA LEU A 18 9.71 -2.69 -3.67
C LEU A 18 8.29 -3.22 -3.42
N THR A 19 7.51 -2.52 -2.61
CA THR A 19 6.11 -2.89 -2.34
C THR A 19 5.28 -2.84 -3.61
N GLN A 20 5.44 -1.81 -4.45
CA GLN A 20 4.75 -1.71 -5.74
C GLN A 20 5.09 -2.88 -6.65
N SER A 21 6.36 -3.30 -6.69
CA SER A 21 6.79 -4.46 -7.49
C SER A 21 6.09 -5.75 -7.04
N LEU A 22 5.86 -5.93 -5.74
CA LEU A 22 5.07 -7.04 -5.21
C LEU A 22 3.58 -6.92 -5.54
N MET A 23 3.03 -5.70 -5.52
CA MET A 23 1.63 -5.48 -5.91
C MET A 23 1.42 -5.77 -7.40
N ASP A 24 2.38 -5.42 -8.25
CA ASP A 24 2.30 -5.57 -9.71
C ASP A 24 2.32 -7.05 -10.16
N VAL A 25 2.82 -7.97 -9.34
CA VAL A 25 2.80 -9.42 -9.63
C VAL A 25 1.54 -10.13 -9.13
N LEU A 26 0.69 -9.47 -8.34
CA LEU A 26 -0.58 -10.04 -7.90
C LEU A 26 -1.52 -10.28 -9.09
N GLN A 27 -2.27 -11.37 -9.03
CA GLN A 27 -3.27 -11.73 -10.03
C GLN A 27 -4.62 -11.90 -9.33
N ASN A 28 -5.73 -11.69 -10.03
CA ASN A 28 -7.07 -11.79 -9.42
C ASN A 28 -7.28 -13.14 -8.71
N GLY A 29 -6.73 -14.23 -9.26
CA GLY A 29 -6.79 -15.56 -8.66
C GLY A 29 -6.01 -15.72 -7.36
N THR A 30 -4.91 -14.99 -7.16
CA THR A 30 -4.07 -15.10 -5.95
C THR A 30 -4.67 -14.33 -4.76
N LEU A 31 -5.58 -13.38 -5.00
CA LEU A 31 -6.16 -12.54 -3.94
C LEU A 31 -6.92 -13.34 -2.87
N ARG A 32 -7.42 -14.52 -3.22
CA ARG A 32 -8.18 -15.40 -2.30
C ARG A 32 -7.29 -16.35 -1.50
N GLN A 33 -5.98 -16.41 -1.79
CA GLN A 33 -5.05 -17.25 -1.04
C GLN A 33 -4.99 -16.78 0.41
N GLN A 34 -5.32 -17.67 1.35
CA GLN A 34 -5.17 -17.43 2.78
C GLN A 34 -3.75 -17.75 3.24
N VAL A 35 -3.27 -17.06 4.28
CA VAL A 35 -1.97 -17.39 4.92
C VAL A 35 -2.09 -18.66 5.76
N SER A 36 -3.17 -18.79 6.53
CA SER A 36 -3.60 -19.97 7.27
C SER A 36 -5.14 -19.99 7.34
N SER A 37 -5.74 -21.04 7.91
CA SER A 37 -7.21 -21.15 8.05
C SER A 37 -7.85 -19.98 8.82
N ASP A 38 -7.10 -19.37 9.73
CA ASP A 38 -7.60 -18.33 10.64
C ASP A 38 -7.12 -16.92 10.25
N ASP A 39 -6.30 -16.80 9.19
CA ASP A 39 -5.64 -15.56 8.79
C ASP A 39 -6.28 -14.88 7.58
N ARG A 40 -5.83 -13.65 7.34
CA ARG A 40 -6.23 -12.84 6.18
C ARG A 40 -5.81 -13.50 4.86
N THR A 41 -6.55 -13.18 3.80
CA THR A 41 -6.13 -13.47 2.43
C THR A 41 -5.04 -12.50 1.96
N LEU A 42 -4.28 -12.89 0.94
CA LEU A 42 -3.31 -12.01 0.27
C LEU A 42 -3.96 -10.71 -0.21
N GLY A 43 -5.17 -10.79 -0.78
CA GLY A 43 -5.91 -9.59 -1.20
C GLY A 43 -6.25 -8.67 -0.03
N ARG A 44 -6.63 -9.23 1.13
CA ARG A 44 -6.91 -8.42 2.33
C ARG A 44 -5.64 -7.80 2.91
N ILE A 45 -4.50 -8.50 2.86
CA ILE A 45 -3.19 -7.96 3.29
C ILE A 45 -2.76 -6.82 2.36
N ALA A 46 -2.79 -7.06 1.04
CA ALA A 46 -2.43 -6.05 0.05
C ALA A 46 -3.30 -4.79 0.16
N TRP A 47 -4.62 -4.97 0.29
CA TRP A 47 -5.55 -3.86 0.46
C TRP A 47 -5.39 -3.13 1.80
N HIS A 48 -5.00 -3.85 2.86
CA HIS A 48 -4.68 -3.23 4.13
C HIS A 48 -3.48 -2.28 4.01
N ILE A 49 -2.42 -2.68 3.29
CA ILE A 49 -1.26 -1.82 3.03
C ILE A 49 -1.67 -0.55 2.26
N VAL A 50 -2.48 -0.71 1.20
CA VAL A 50 -2.99 0.44 0.41
C VAL A 50 -3.75 1.43 1.29
N THR A 51 -4.67 0.93 2.11
CA THR A 51 -5.60 1.76 2.87
C THR A 51 -4.98 2.38 4.12
N SER A 52 -3.95 1.75 4.71
CA SER A 52 -3.21 2.29 5.84
C SER A 52 -2.16 3.33 5.44
N THR A 53 -1.65 3.27 4.20
CA THR A 53 -0.57 4.15 3.72
C THR A 53 -0.91 5.64 3.88
N PRO A 54 -2.04 6.17 3.38
CA PRO A 54 -2.40 7.57 3.60
C PRO A 54 -2.46 7.98 5.08
N GLY A 55 -2.98 7.11 5.94
CA GLY A 55 -3.05 7.38 7.38
C GLY A 55 -1.66 7.55 7.99
N MET A 56 -0.71 6.70 7.64
CA MET A 56 0.68 6.83 8.07
C MET A 56 1.33 8.13 7.56
N LEU A 57 1.09 8.49 6.30
CA LEU A 57 1.62 9.73 5.71
C LEU A 57 1.05 10.99 6.37
N ILE A 58 -0.23 10.98 6.75
CA ILE A 58 -0.87 12.08 7.46
C ILE A 58 -0.23 12.30 8.83
N GLU A 59 0.14 11.24 9.56
CA GLU A 59 0.86 11.36 10.84
C GLU A 59 2.24 12.01 10.68
N PHE A 60 2.84 11.97 9.47
CA PHE A 60 4.07 12.69 9.13
C PHE A 60 3.83 14.13 8.63
N GLY A 61 2.58 14.61 8.66
CA GLY A 61 2.20 15.97 8.25
C GLY A 61 1.92 16.12 6.76
N ILE A 62 1.82 15.03 6.01
CA ILE A 62 1.59 15.05 4.55
C ILE A 62 0.09 15.08 4.27
N LYS A 63 -0.34 15.99 3.40
CA LYS A 63 -1.74 16.13 3.01
C LYS A 63 -2.06 15.18 1.85
N VAL A 64 -2.64 14.04 2.15
CA VAL A 64 -3.11 13.06 1.15
C VAL A 64 -4.54 12.62 1.44
N PRO A 65 -5.35 12.33 0.40
CA PRO A 65 -6.68 11.78 0.60
C PRO A 65 -6.60 10.34 1.13
N LEU A 66 -7.51 9.99 2.04
CA LEU A 66 -7.69 8.60 2.45
C LEU A 66 -8.32 7.78 1.30
N VAL A 67 -8.03 6.48 1.28
CA VAL A 67 -8.70 5.55 0.37
C VAL A 67 -10.09 5.25 0.88
N GLU A 68 -11.10 5.52 0.07
CA GLU A 68 -12.50 5.20 0.38
C GLU A 68 -12.71 3.67 0.46
N ASN A 69 -13.73 3.26 1.21
CA ASN A 69 -14.17 1.86 1.28
C ASN A 69 -13.09 0.84 1.71
N ALA A 70 -12.20 1.20 2.62
CA ALA A 70 -11.12 0.33 3.12
C ALA A 70 -11.57 -1.04 3.68
N LYS A 71 -12.85 -1.20 4.01
CA LYS A 71 -13.44 -2.47 4.46
C LYS A 71 -13.67 -3.47 3.32
N THR A 72 -13.95 -2.98 2.11
CA THR A 72 -14.24 -3.81 0.93
C THR A 72 -12.96 -4.00 0.14
N VAL A 73 -12.53 -5.24 -0.03
CA VAL A 73 -11.32 -5.57 -0.82
C VAL A 73 -11.70 -5.64 -2.30
N PRO A 74 -11.00 -4.95 -3.21
CA PRO A 74 -11.23 -5.08 -4.65
C PRO A 74 -10.97 -6.51 -5.14
N GLU A 75 -11.76 -6.97 -6.12
CA GLU A 75 -11.53 -8.27 -6.77
C GLU A 75 -10.44 -8.21 -7.86
N SER A 76 -10.03 -6.99 -8.24
CA SER A 76 -9.01 -6.73 -9.26
C SER A 76 -7.65 -6.45 -8.61
N ALA A 77 -6.69 -7.33 -8.85
CA ALA A 77 -5.31 -7.12 -8.40
C ALA A 77 -4.70 -5.85 -9.03
N LYS A 78 -5.07 -5.56 -10.28
CA LYS A 78 -4.67 -4.34 -10.99
C LYS A 78 -5.21 -3.08 -10.30
N GLU A 79 -6.42 -3.14 -9.74
CA GLU A 79 -7.00 -2.03 -8.98
C GLU A 79 -6.23 -1.79 -7.69
N ILE A 80 -5.90 -2.85 -6.95
CA ILE A 80 -5.08 -2.78 -5.73
C ILE A 80 -3.71 -2.18 -6.04
N ALA A 81 -3.00 -2.70 -7.06
CA ALA A 81 -1.68 -2.21 -7.45
C ALA A 81 -1.72 -0.75 -7.92
N GLY A 82 -2.74 -0.37 -8.70
CA GLY A 82 -2.94 1.01 -9.13
C GLY A 82 -3.27 1.95 -7.98
N ALA A 83 -4.03 1.49 -6.99
CA ALA A 83 -4.34 2.26 -5.79
C ALA A 83 -3.10 2.47 -4.93
N PHE A 84 -2.28 1.43 -4.73
CA PHE A 84 -1.01 1.57 -4.02
C PHE A 84 -0.10 2.62 -4.67
N ARG A 85 0.02 2.57 -6.01
CA ARG A 85 0.82 3.53 -6.76
C ARG A 85 0.40 4.96 -6.49
N ARG A 86 -0.91 5.23 -6.57
CA ARG A 86 -1.46 6.57 -6.32
C ARG A 86 -1.13 7.07 -4.92
N VAL A 87 -1.35 6.25 -3.89
CA VAL A 87 -1.14 6.70 -2.50
C VAL A 87 0.33 6.79 -2.09
N SER A 88 1.23 6.09 -2.77
CA SER A 88 2.66 6.03 -2.41
C SER A 88 3.52 7.08 -3.11
N THR A 89 3.10 7.57 -4.28
CA THR A 89 3.86 8.58 -5.06
C THR A 89 3.61 10.01 -4.63
N GLU A 90 2.66 10.27 -3.72
CA GLU A 90 2.37 11.62 -3.19
C GLU A 90 3.55 12.24 -2.44
N LEU A 91 4.53 11.43 -2.03
CA LEU A 91 5.75 11.85 -1.34
C LEU A 91 6.94 12.17 -2.26
N SER A 92 6.85 11.86 -3.55
CA SER A 92 7.99 11.92 -4.47
C SER A 92 8.17 13.28 -5.16
N THR A 93 7.59 14.36 -4.62
CA THR A 93 7.72 15.75 -5.10
C THR A 93 8.67 16.58 -4.24
#